data_AF-A0A0B7BY67-F1
#
_entry.id   AF-A0A0B7BY67-F1
#
_cell.length_a   1.000
_cell.length_b   1.000
_cell.length_c   1.000
_cell.angle_alpha   90.00
_cell.angle_beta   90.00
_cell.angle_gamma   90.00
#
_symmetry.space_group_name_H-M   'P 1'
#
loop_
_entity.id
_entity.type
_entity.pdbx_description
1 polymer ?
#
loop_
_entity_poly.entity_id
_entity_poly.type
_entity_poly.pdbx_seq_one_letter_code
_entity_poly.pdbx_strand_id
1 'polypeptide(L)'
;PQLVRVLKNLIMAGYSPEHDVSGVSDPFLQVKILRLLRTLGHHDIEASETMNDILAQVATNTDTSKNVGHAILYEIVLTIMGIQSEAGLRVLAVNILGRFLLN
;
A
#
# COMPACT_ATOMS: atom_id res chain seq x y z
N PRO A 1 -15.59 -3.63 -0.05
CA PRO A 1 -15.66 -2.15 -0.21
C PRO A 1 -15.23 -1.69 -1.62
N GLN A 2 -15.97 -0.76 -2.23
CA GLN A 2 -15.69 -0.20 -3.58
C GLN A 2 -14.27 0.41 -3.68
N LEU A 3 -13.76 0.97 -2.59
CA LEU A 3 -12.43 1.60 -2.54
C LEU A 3 -11.27 0.62 -2.79
N VAL A 4 -11.41 -0.65 -2.35
CA VAL A 4 -10.42 -1.71 -2.64
C VAL A 4 -10.36 -2.00 -4.14
N ARG A 5 -11.50 -1.95 -4.84
CA ARG A 5 -11.54 -2.07 -6.31
C ARG A 5 -10.89 -0.87 -6.99
N VAL A 6 -11.05 0.34 -6.46
CA VAL A 6 -10.38 1.54 -6.99
C VAL A 6 -8.86 1.45 -6.84
N LEU A 7 -8.36 1.05 -5.66
CA LEU A 7 -6.91 0.85 -5.45
C LEU A 7 -6.37 -0.26 -6.36
N LYS A 8 -7.07 -1.38 -6.48
CA LYS A 8 -6.68 -2.48 -7.38
C LYS A 8 -6.65 -2.03 -8.84
N ASN A 9 -7.65 -1.26 -9.27
CA ASN A 9 -7.67 -0.69 -10.61
C ASN A 9 -6.56 0.33 -10.84
N LEU A 10 -6.13 1.09 -9.84
CA LEU A 10 -4.99 2.02 -9.97
C LEU A 10 -3.65 1.29 -10.07
N ILE A 11 -3.46 0.22 -9.28
CA ILE A 11 -2.26 -0.62 -9.34
C ILE A 11 -2.19 -1.41 -10.65
N MET A 12 -3.34 -1.83 -11.17
CA MET A 12 -3.47 -2.55 -12.44
C MET A 12 -3.72 -1.62 -13.64
N ALA A 13 -3.90 -0.32 -13.43
CA ALA A 13 -4.17 0.63 -14.50
C ALA A 13 -2.92 0.72 -15.35
N GLY A 14 -3.07 0.32 -16.61
CA GLY A 14 -2.05 0.50 -17.63
C GLY A 14 -1.62 1.96 -17.73
N TYR A 15 -0.33 2.13 -17.99
CA TYR A 15 0.39 3.39 -18.18
C TYR A 15 -0.49 4.53 -18.69
N SER A 16 -0.69 5.54 -17.84
CA SER A 16 -1.37 6.79 -18.18
C SER A 16 -0.34 7.92 -18.11
N PRO A 17 0.13 8.48 -19.24
CA PRO A 17 1.26 9.41 -19.27
C PRO A 17 1.00 10.74 -18.55
N GLU A 18 -0.27 11.09 -18.33
CA GLU A 18 -0.67 12.31 -17.61
C GLU A 18 -0.56 12.16 -16.09
N HIS A 19 -0.50 10.91 -15.62
CA HIS A 19 -0.62 10.53 -14.22
C HIS A 19 0.53 9.62 -13.75
N ASP A 20 1.43 9.26 -14.66
CA ASP A 20 2.63 8.49 -14.38
C ASP A 20 3.70 9.38 -13.75
N VAL A 21 4.20 8.96 -12.60
CA VAL A 21 5.39 9.55 -12.00
C VAL A 21 6.45 8.46 -11.93
N SER A 22 7.41 8.53 -12.85
CA SER A 22 8.57 7.64 -12.87
C SER A 22 8.23 6.14 -13.05
N GLY A 23 7.19 5.80 -13.80
CA GLY A 23 6.74 4.43 -14.03
C GLY A 23 5.73 3.91 -13.01
N VAL A 24 5.21 4.78 -12.13
CA VAL A 24 4.16 4.47 -11.17
C VAL A 24 2.95 5.35 -11.46
N SER A 25 1.80 4.72 -11.74
CA SER A 25 0.51 5.40 -11.95
C SER A 25 -0.01 6.03 -10.64
N ASP A 26 -0.08 7.36 -10.60
CA ASP A 26 -0.66 8.18 -9.53
C ASP A 26 -0.17 7.87 -8.10
N PRO A 27 1.13 8.00 -7.78
CA PRO A 27 1.65 7.63 -6.45
C PRO A 27 1.04 8.43 -5.31
N PHE A 28 0.74 9.71 -5.53
CA PHE A 28 0.09 10.57 -4.52
C PHE A 28 -1.33 10.10 -4.19
N LEU A 29 -2.06 9.62 -5.21
CA LEU A 29 -3.40 9.06 -5.00
C LEU A 29 -3.31 7.73 -4.27
N GLN A 30 -2.35 6.86 -4.63
CA GLN A 30 -2.12 5.59 -3.92
C GLN A 30 -1.84 5.83 -2.43
N VAL A 31 -0.94 6.76 -2.09
CA VAL A 31 -0.65 7.14 -0.69
C VAL A 31 -1.90 7.66 0.02
N LYS A 32 -2.69 8.54 -0.61
CA LYS A 32 -3.93 9.05 -0.01
C LYS A 32 -4.97 7.95 0.21
N ILE A 33 -5.11 7.01 -0.72
CA ILE A 33 -6.03 5.88 -0.57
C ILE A 33 -5.55 4.96 0.55
N LEU A 34 -4.26 4.62 0.63
CA LEU A 34 -3.70 3.81 1.72
C LEU A 34 -3.96 4.45 3.09
N ARG A 35 -3.73 5.77 3.21
CA ARG A 35 -4.02 6.51 4.43
C ARG A 35 -5.51 6.48 4.82
N LEU A 36 -6.40 6.53 3.82
CA LEU A 36 -7.84 6.39 4.03
C LEU A 36 -8.20 4.97 4.48
N LEU A 37 -7.63 3.94 3.84
CA LEU A 37 -7.82 2.54 4.22
C LEU A 37 -7.38 2.28 5.66
N ARG A 38 -6.25 2.85 6.09
CA ARG A 38 -5.82 2.80 7.50
C ARG A 38 -6.89 3.33 8.45
N THR A 39 -7.49 4.47 8.10
CA THR A 39 -8.51 5.11 8.94
C THR A 39 -9.81 4.30 8.95
N LEU A 40 -10.17 3.69 7.81
CA LEU A 40 -11.37 2.85 7.69
C LEU A 40 -11.22 1.49 8.36
N GLY A 41 -10.03 0.88 8.36
CA GLY A 41 -9.74 -0.37 9.07
C GLY A 41 -9.44 -0.20 10.56
N HIS A 42 -9.31 1.04 11.02
CA HIS A 42 -9.06 1.31 12.42
C HIS A 42 -10.31 0.96 13.25
N HIS A 43 -10.21 -0.08 14.08
CA HIS A 43 -11.30 -0.70 14.84
C HIS A 43 -12.33 -1.50 14.03
N ASP A 44 -12.08 -1.80 12.76
CA ASP A 44 -12.96 -2.65 11.95
C ASP A 44 -12.19 -3.88 11.45
N ILE A 45 -12.52 -5.05 12.01
CA ILE A 45 -11.85 -6.33 11.70
C ILE A 45 -12.24 -6.82 10.31
N GLU A 46 -13.52 -6.76 9.94
CA GLU A 46 -13.99 -7.23 8.62
C GLU A 46 -13.40 -6.38 7.49
N ALA A 47 -13.33 -5.06 7.70
CA ALA A 47 -12.66 -4.17 6.77
C ALA A 47 -11.15 -4.48 6.69
N SER A 48 -10.49 -4.72 7.83
CA SER A 48 -9.06 -5.09 7.87
C SER A 48 -8.78 -6.38 7.11
N GLU A 49 -9.59 -7.42 7.30
CA GLU A 49 -9.47 -8.69 6.57
C GLU A 49 -9.62 -8.50 5.06
N THR A 50 -10.62 -7.72 4.63
CA THR A 50 -10.83 -7.44 3.20
C THR A 50 -9.67 -6.65 2.57
N MET A 51 -8.90 -5.93 3.38
CA MET A 51 -7.77 -5.11 2.92
C MET A 51 -6.43 -5.87 2.92
N ASN A 52 -6.31 -7.01 3.60
CA ASN A 52 -5.05 -7.74 3.72
C ASN A 52 -4.47 -8.14 2.36
N ASP A 53 -5.30 -8.73 1.49
CA ASP A 53 -4.88 -9.18 0.15
C ASP A 53 -4.32 -8.03 -0.69
N ILE A 54 -5.01 -6.89 -0.69
CA ILE A 54 -4.59 -5.75 -1.51
C ILE A 54 -3.31 -5.13 -0.94
N LEU A 55 -3.19 -5.00 0.38
CA LEU A 55 -1.97 -4.48 1.03
C LEU A 55 -0.75 -5.36 0.73
N ALA A 56 -0.91 -6.69 0.76
CA ALA A 56 0.14 -7.64 0.36
C ALA A 56 0.53 -7.47 -1.11
N GLN A 57 -0.47 -7.31 -1.98
CA GLN A 57 -0.27 -7.14 -3.41
C GLN A 57 0.48 -5.82 -3.71
N VAL A 58 0.09 -4.70 -3.09
CA VAL A 58 0.79 -3.42 -3.31
C VAL A 58 2.22 -3.50 -2.79
N ALA A 59 2.43 -4.06 -1.60
CA ALA A 59 3.76 -4.21 -0.99
C ALA A 59 4.72 -5.03 -1.87
N THR A 60 4.21 -6.04 -2.57
CA THR A 60 5.01 -6.93 -3.41
C THR A 60 5.28 -6.34 -4.81
N ASN A 61 4.32 -5.61 -5.38
CA ASN A 61 4.44 -5.06 -6.73
C ASN A 61 5.03 -3.64 -6.78
N THR A 62 5.16 -2.96 -5.63
CA THR A 62 5.75 -1.61 -5.60
C THR A 62 7.24 -1.69 -5.87
N ASP A 63 7.68 -1.04 -6.95
CA ASP A 63 9.09 -0.93 -7.31
C ASP A 63 9.85 -0.10 -6.25
N THR A 64 11.02 -0.58 -5.81
CA THR A 64 11.82 0.06 -4.75
C THR A 64 13.06 0.77 -5.27
N SER A 65 13.22 0.91 -6.58
CA SER A 65 14.39 1.56 -7.18
C SER A 65 14.35 3.09 -7.07
N LYS A 66 13.20 3.66 -6.69
CA LYS A 66 12.96 5.12 -6.68
C LYS A 66 12.29 5.57 -5.38
N ASN A 67 12.52 6.84 -5.03
CA ASN A 67 11.94 7.50 -3.85
C ASN A 67 10.40 7.43 -3.81
N VAL A 68 9.75 7.44 -4.98
CA VAL A 68 8.28 7.33 -5.09
C VAL A 68 7.79 5.98 -4.56
N GLY A 69 8.48 4.90 -4.91
CA GLY A 69 8.17 3.57 -4.41
C GLY A 69 8.41 3.44 -2.91
N HIS A 70 9.50 4.03 -2.41
CA HIS A 70 9.74 4.09 -0.96
C HIS A 70 8.64 4.84 -0.21
N ALA A 71 8.10 5.93 -0.77
CA ALA A 71 6.99 6.67 -0.16
C ALA A 71 5.71 5.82 -0.08
N ILE A 72 5.39 5.06 -1.13
CA ILE A 72 4.23 4.15 -1.15
C ILE A 72 4.42 3.03 -0.13
N LEU A 73 5.59 2.37 -0.13
CA LEU A 73 5.89 1.30 0.84
C LEU A 73 5.84 1.79 2.28
N TYR A 74 6.34 3.00 2.55
CA TYR A 74 6.25 3.59 3.87
C TYR A 74 4.80 3.76 4.34
N GLU A 75 3.92 4.29 3.48
CA GLU A 75 2.50 4.42 3.81
C GLU A 75 1.81 3.05 3.97
N ILE A 76 2.20 2.03 3.19
CA ILE A 76 1.71 0.66 3.34
C ILE A 76 2.08 0.11 4.72
N VAL A 77 3.34 0.25 5.13
CA VAL A 77 3.80 -0.19 6.45
C VAL A 77 2.98 0.49 7.55
N LEU A 78 2.80 1.81 7.46
CA LEU A 78 1.98 2.57 8.42
C LEU A 78 0.52 2.09 8.45
N THR A 79 -0.01 1.68 7.30
CA THR A 79 -1.38 1.17 7.18
C THR A 79 -1.50 -0.20 7.84
N ILE A 80 -0.61 -1.15 7.52
CA ILE A 80 -0.58 -2.50 8.10
C ILE A 80 -0.39 -2.45 9.61
N MET A 81 0.49 -1.57 10.10
CA MET A 81 0.75 -1.43 11.54
C MET A 81 -0.39 -0.72 12.28
N GLY A 82 -1.21 0.05 11.58
CA GLY A 82 -2.32 0.83 12.16
C GLY A 82 -3.66 0.09 12.23
N ILE A 83 -3.82 -1.05 11.55
CA ILE A 83 -5.05 -1.85 11.52
C ILE A 83 -4.82 -3.24 12.15
N GLN A 84 -5.91 -3.98 12.42
CA GLN A 84 -5.82 -5.36 12.91
C GLN A 84 -5.48 -6.32 11.77
N SER A 85 -4.21 -6.30 11.36
CA SER A 85 -3.68 -7.11 10.26
C SER A 85 -3.29 -8.52 10.70
N GLU A 86 -3.30 -9.47 9.77
CA GLU A 86 -2.77 -10.82 10.00
C GLU A 86 -1.27 -10.81 10.37
N ALA A 87 -0.81 -11.89 11.02
CA ALA A 87 0.59 -12.00 11.45
C ALA A 87 1.57 -11.97 10.27
N GLY A 88 1.23 -12.62 9.14
CA GLY A 88 2.08 -12.64 7.95
C GLY A 88 2.32 -11.25 7.35
N LEU A 89 1.27 -10.43 7.31
CA LEU A 89 1.34 -9.07 6.80
C LEU A 89 2.17 -8.15 7.70
N ARG A 90 2.08 -8.34 9.03
CA ARG A 90 2.94 -7.63 9.99
C ARG A 90 4.41 -8.00 9.82
N VAL A 91 4.72 -9.28 9.58
CA VAL A 91 6.09 -9.72 9.26
C VAL A 91 6.60 -9.06 7.98
N LEU A 92 5.76 -8.99 6.93
CA LEU A 92 6.11 -8.28 5.69
C LEU A 92 6.42 -6.80 5.95
N ALA A 93 5.60 -6.12 6.75
CA ALA A 93 5.83 -4.72 7.11
C ALA A 93 7.15 -4.51 7.87
N VAL A 94 7.48 -5.40 8.82
CA VAL A 94 8.77 -5.37 9.53
C VAL A 94 9.95 -5.60 8.57
N ASN A 95 9.82 -6.54 7.63
CA ASN A 95 10.87 -6.79 6.63
C ASN A 95 11.11 -5.57 5.74
N ILE A 96 10.06 -4.85 5.34
CA ILE A 96 10.17 -3.62 4.56
C ILE A 96 10.88 -2.52 5.37
N LEU A 97 10.49 -2.34 6.65
CA LEU A 97 11.18 -1.41 7.56
C LEU A 97 12.66 -1.77 7.72
N GLY A 98 12.99 -3.05 7.87
CA GLY A 98 14.37 -3.53 7.95
C GLY A 98 15.20 -3.12 6.72
N ARG A 99 14.62 -3.17 5.52
CA ARG A 99 15.28 -2.71 4.28
C ARG A 99 15.53 -1.20 4.27
N PHE A 100 14.65 -0.41 4.88
CA PHE A 100 14.88 1.04 5.01
C PHE A 100 16.03 1.37 5.96
N LEU A 101 16.32 0.53 6.94
CA LEU A 101 17.43 0.75 7.89
C LEU A 101 18.79 0.27 7.35
N LEU A 102 18.79 -0.56 6.31
CA LEU A 102 20.00 -1.10 5.67
C LEU A 102 20.54 -0.20 4.56
N ASN A 103 19.77 0.80 4.13
CA ASN A 103 20.18 1.85 3.20
C ASN A 103 20.49 3.15 3.95
#